data_AF-A0A2I8A7V1-F1
#
_entry.id   AF-A0A2I8A7V1-F1
#
_cell.length_a   1.000
_cell.length_b   1.000
_cell.length_c   1.000
_cell.angle_alpha   90.00
_cell.angle_beta   90.00
_cell.angle_gamma   90.00
#
_symmetry.space_group_name_H-M   'P 1'
#
loop_
_entity.id
_entity.type
_entity.pdbx_description
1 polymer ?
#
loop_
_entity_poly.entity_id
_entity_poly.type
_entity_poly.pdbx_seq_one_letter_code
_entity_poly.pdbx_strand_id
1 'polypeptide(L)'
;MEKIIKYRQIIQNMLLDYGNQKPAYGNIEVETIFDTDRDHYQIVYLGWEGSDWVHSCIIHIDIKGDKIWLQWNGTEDDIAADLVNAGVPKEDIVLGFQSPFMRQFTEYAVG
;
A
#
# COMPACT_ATOMS: atom_id res chain seq x y z
N MET A 1 -17.90 -6.82 8.96
CA MET A 1 -18.27 -6.71 7.54
C MET A 1 -18.10 -5.28 7.03
N GLU A 2 -18.83 -4.30 7.58
CA GLU A 2 -18.75 -2.89 7.15
C GLU A 2 -17.36 -2.27 7.26
N LYS A 3 -16.64 -2.55 8.36
CA LYS A 3 -15.24 -2.10 8.56
C LYS A 3 -14.32 -2.51 7.40
N ILE A 4 -14.37 -3.78 7.01
CA ILE A 4 -13.55 -4.31 5.91
C ILE A 4 -13.95 -3.70 4.58
N ILE A 5 -15.25 -3.58 4.31
CA ILE A 5 -15.75 -2.92 3.09
C ILE A 5 -15.23 -1.48 3.01
N LYS A 6 -15.27 -0.74 4.12
CA LYS A 6 -14.71 0.61 4.22
C LYS A 6 -13.20 0.62 3.93
N TYR A 7 -12.42 -0.29 4.50
CA TYR A 7 -10.98 -0.36 4.28
C TYR A 7 -10.62 -0.72 2.85
N ARG A 8 -11.32 -1.69 2.25
CA ARG A 8 -11.16 -2.02 0.83
C ARG A 8 -11.39 -0.78 -0.04
N GLN A 9 -12.45 -0.01 0.23
CA GLN A 9 -12.74 1.20 -0.52
C GLN A 9 -11.64 2.27 -0.35
N ILE A 10 -11.18 2.51 0.88
CA ILE A 10 -10.10 3.46 1.16
C ILE A 10 -8.82 3.06 0.41
N ILE A 11 -8.39 1.81 0.56
CA ILE A 11 -7.17 1.29 -0.07
C ILE A 11 -7.27 1.36 -1.60
N GLN A 12 -8.38 0.88 -2.18
CA GLN A 12 -8.55 0.90 -3.63
C GLN A 12 -8.57 2.32 -4.19
N ASN A 13 -9.27 3.26 -3.54
CA ASN A 13 -9.28 4.66 -3.99
C ASN A 13 -7.87 5.27 -3.92
N MET A 14 -7.18 5.10 -2.79
CA MET A 14 -5.82 5.59 -2.61
C MET A 14 -4.88 5.04 -3.68
N LEU A 15 -4.91 3.72 -3.93
CA LEU A 15 -4.03 3.10 -4.92
C LEU A 15 -4.43 3.42 -6.37
N LEU A 16 -5.71 3.64 -6.66
CA LEU A 16 -6.15 4.17 -7.95
C LEU A 16 -5.60 5.58 -8.19
N ASP A 17 -5.60 6.44 -7.16
CA ASP A 17 -5.03 7.78 -7.24
C ASP A 17 -3.51 7.72 -7.50
N TYR A 18 -2.79 6.80 -6.85
CA TYR A 18 -1.39 6.52 -7.15
C TYR A 18 -1.18 5.96 -8.56
N GLY A 19 -2.04 5.01 -8.99
CA GLY A 19 -1.95 4.38 -10.31
C GLY A 19 -2.09 5.36 -11.48
N ASN A 20 -2.78 6.49 -11.25
CA ASN A 20 -2.90 7.57 -12.23
C ASN A 20 -1.65 8.45 -12.34
N GLN A 21 -0.71 8.34 -11.41
CA GLN A 21 0.54 9.10 -11.42
C GLN A 21 1.63 8.28 -12.12
N LYS A 22 1.94 8.64 -13.37
CA LYS A 22 3.07 8.04 -14.09
C LYS A 22 4.39 8.73 -13.74
N PRO A 23 5.50 7.97 -13.63
CA PRO A 23 6.83 8.56 -13.59
C PRO A 23 7.05 9.53 -14.76
N ALA A 24 7.72 10.66 -14.50
CA ALA A 24 7.98 11.68 -15.52
C ALA A 24 9.01 11.25 -16.57
N TYR A 25 9.69 10.13 -16.36
CA TYR A 25 10.80 9.62 -17.17
C TYR A 25 10.68 8.12 -17.38
N GLY A 26 11.39 7.62 -18.40
CA GLY A 26 11.33 6.23 -18.82
C GLY A 26 10.05 5.87 -19.60
N ASN A 27 10.04 4.66 -20.12
CA ASN A 27 8.83 4.02 -20.66
C ASN A 27 8.33 3.03 -19.60
N ILE A 28 7.75 3.57 -18.53
CA ILE A 28 7.28 2.82 -17.37
C ILE A 28 5.75 2.85 -17.35
N GLU A 29 5.17 1.66 -17.29
CA GLU A 29 3.77 1.40 -16.99
C GLU A 29 3.58 1.29 -15.49
N VAL A 30 2.43 1.76 -15.03
CA VAL A 30 1.99 1.65 -13.63
C VAL A 30 0.82 0.70 -13.63
N GLU A 31 1.01 -0.48 -13.07
CA GLU A 31 -0.04 -1.47 -12.91
C GLU A 31 -0.64 -1.39 -11.52
N THR A 32 -1.97 -1.31 -11.48
CA THR A 32 -2.75 -1.39 -10.25
C THR A 32 -3.36 -2.79 -10.14
N ILE A 33 -2.92 -3.56 -9.15
CA ILE A 33 -3.26 -4.99 -9.02
C ILE A 33 -4.06 -5.19 -7.74
N PHE A 34 -5.34 -5.52 -7.90
CA PHE A 34 -6.26 -5.77 -6.78
C PHE A 34 -6.76 -7.20 -6.78
N ASP A 35 -6.58 -7.86 -5.64
CA ASP A 35 -7.09 -9.17 -5.34
C ASP A 35 -8.09 -9.03 -4.18
N THR A 36 -9.33 -8.68 -4.51
CA THR A 36 -10.38 -8.36 -3.51
C THR A 36 -10.89 -9.58 -2.75
N ASP A 37 -10.65 -10.78 -3.28
CA ASP A 37 -11.06 -12.04 -2.66
C ASP A 37 -10.08 -12.46 -1.55
N ARG A 38 -8.79 -12.18 -1.73
CA ARG A 38 -7.72 -12.51 -0.77
C ARG A 38 -7.14 -11.29 -0.05
N ASP A 39 -7.65 -10.10 -0.38
CA ASP A 39 -7.27 -8.82 0.20
C ASP A 39 -5.80 -8.44 0.02
N HIS A 40 -5.31 -8.52 -1.22
CA HIS A 40 -3.97 -8.04 -1.61
C HIS A 40 -4.09 -6.91 -2.63
N TYR A 41 -3.40 -5.80 -2.38
CA TYR A 41 -3.50 -4.58 -3.19
C TYR A 41 -2.11 -4.02 -3.46
N GLN A 42 -1.76 -3.83 -4.74
CA GLN A 42 -0.41 -3.43 -5.14
C GLN A 42 -0.39 -2.37 -6.23
N ILE A 43 0.69 -1.58 -6.22
CA ILE A 43 1.15 -0.77 -7.35
C ILE A 43 2.49 -1.34 -7.80
N VAL A 44 2.57 -1.71 -9.08
CA VAL A 44 3.77 -2.29 -9.69
C VAL A 44 4.21 -1.42 -10.85
N TYR A 45 5.50 -1.12 -10.92
CA TYR A 45 6.12 -0.49 -12.07
C TYR A 45 6.71 -1.56 -13.00
N LEU A 46 6.43 -1.40 -14.29
CA LEU A 46 6.79 -2.33 -15.36
C LEU A 46 7.28 -1.56 -16.57
N GLY A 47 8.45 -1.89 -17.11
CA GLY A 47 8.91 -1.27 -18.35
C GLY A 47 10.42 -1.01 -18.37
N TRP A 48 10.82 0.05 -19.05
CA TRP A 48 12.23 0.35 -19.28
C TRP A 48 12.58 1.77 -18.86
N GLU A 49 13.66 1.91 -18.12
CA GLU A 49 14.33 3.17 -17.89
C GLU A 49 15.68 3.14 -18.63
N GLY A 50 15.73 3.76 -19.82
CA GLY A 50 16.90 3.63 -20.69
C GLY A 50 17.14 2.16 -21.09
N SER A 51 18.25 1.58 -20.65
CA SER A 51 18.61 0.17 -20.87
C SER A 51 18.28 -0.75 -19.69
N ASP A 52 17.70 -0.21 -18.62
CA ASP A 52 17.43 -0.95 -17.40
C ASP A 52 15.97 -1.42 -17.38
N TRP A 53 15.77 -2.73 -17.18
CA TRP A 53 14.44 -3.32 -17.04
C TRP A 53 13.90 -3.06 -15.64
N VAL A 54 12.70 -2.46 -15.58
CA VAL A 54 11.99 -2.14 -14.35
C VAL A 54 10.86 -3.15 -14.15
N HIS A 55 10.89 -3.84 -13.01
CA HIS A 55 9.82 -4.71 -12.53
C HIS A 55 9.83 -4.71 -10.99
N SER A 56 9.12 -3.75 -10.41
CA SER A 56 9.23 -3.43 -8.98
C SER A 56 7.87 -3.14 -8.35
N CYS A 57 7.60 -3.73 -7.19
CA CYS A 57 6.46 -3.34 -6.37
C CYS A 57 6.76 -2.03 -5.65
N ILE A 58 5.91 -1.02 -5.83
CA ILE A 58 6.09 0.32 -5.26
C ILE A 58 5.27 0.49 -3.99
N ILE A 59 4.03 0.00 -3.97
CA ILE A 59 3.20 -0.02 -2.77
C ILE A 59 2.56 -1.39 -2.66
N HIS A 60 2.58 -1.99 -1.48
CA HIS A 60 1.87 -3.23 -1.18
C HIS A 60 1.11 -3.09 0.13
N ILE A 61 -0.20 -3.24 0.06
CA ILE A 61 -1.11 -3.25 1.20
C ILE A 61 -1.91 -4.55 1.22
N ASP A 62 -2.00 -5.19 2.39
CA ASP A 62 -2.93 -6.28 2.64
C ASP A 62 -4.04 -5.84 3.61
N ILE A 63 -5.17 -6.55 3.60
CA ILE A 63 -6.06 -6.59 4.77
C ILE A 63 -5.98 -7.99 5.36
N LYS A 64 -5.63 -8.09 6.66
CA LYS A 64 -5.55 -9.37 7.38
C LYS A 64 -6.38 -9.28 8.65
N GLY A 65 -7.32 -10.21 8.80
CA GLY A 65 -8.29 -10.14 9.88
C GLY A 65 -9.15 -8.88 9.72
N ASP A 66 -8.99 -7.93 10.64
CA ASP A 66 -9.69 -6.64 10.61
C ASP A 66 -8.73 -5.44 10.52
N LYS A 67 -7.48 -5.66 10.10
CA LYS A 67 -6.41 -4.66 10.05
C LYS A 67 -5.81 -4.50 8.65
N ILE A 68 -5.35 -3.29 8.37
CA ILE A 68 -4.60 -2.93 7.17
C ILE A 68 -3.11 -3.15 7.45
N TRP A 69 -2.43 -3.89 6.58
CA TRP A 69 -1.00 -4.15 6.68
C TRP A 69 -0.29 -3.43 5.55
N LEU A 70 0.51 -2.41 5.88
CA LEU A 70 1.40 -1.76 4.92
C LEU A 70 2.67 -2.60 4.81
N GLN A 71 2.76 -3.38 3.74
CA GLN A 71 3.82 -4.37 3.53
C GLN A 71 5.06 -3.77 2.89
N TRP A 72 4.85 -2.81 2.00
CA TRP A 72 5.92 -2.10 1.33
C TRP A 72 5.46 -0.70 0.92
N ASN A 73 6.36 0.27 1.08
CA ASN A 73 6.21 1.62 0.57
C ASN A 73 7.56 2.07 0.02
N GLY A 74 7.69 2.09 -1.30
CA GLY A 74 8.86 2.59 -2.03
C GLY A 74 8.72 4.05 -2.46
N THR A 75 7.74 4.77 -1.94
CA THR A 75 7.51 6.20 -2.21
C THR A 75 8.04 7.07 -1.07
N GLU A 76 8.05 8.38 -1.29
CA GLU A 76 8.41 9.39 -0.28
C GLU A 76 7.22 9.74 0.63
N ASP A 77 6.02 9.29 0.27
CA ASP A 77 4.77 9.61 0.96
C ASP A 77 4.59 8.76 2.23
N ASP A 78 3.92 9.32 3.23
CA ASP A 78 3.56 8.58 4.45
C ASP A 78 2.18 7.92 4.28
N ILE A 79 2.17 6.77 3.60
CA ILE A 79 0.95 5.99 3.35
C ILE A 79 0.21 5.64 4.64
N ALA A 80 0.91 5.43 5.75
CA ALA A 80 0.28 5.13 7.03
C ALA A 80 -0.46 6.36 7.58
N ALA A 81 0.13 7.56 7.48
CA ALA A 81 -0.55 8.80 7.81
C ALA A 81 -1.74 9.08 6.88
N ASP A 82 -1.62 8.79 5.59
CA ASP A 82 -2.72 8.98 4.63
C ASP A 82 -3.92 8.08 4.94
N LEU A 83 -3.67 6.83 5.35
CA LEU A 83 -4.73 5.94 5.85
C LEU A 83 -5.42 6.52 7.10
N VAL A 84 -4.65 7.11 8.01
CA VAL A 84 -5.20 7.80 9.20
C VAL A 84 -6.05 9.00 8.79
N ASN A 85 -5.57 9.82 7.86
CA ASN A 85 -6.30 10.98 7.33
C ASN A 85 -7.59 10.56 6.62
N ALA A 86 -7.61 9.38 5.98
CA ALA A 86 -8.80 8.76 5.40
C ALA A 86 -9.76 8.13 6.44
N GLY A 87 -9.45 8.22 7.73
CA GLY A 87 -10.29 7.78 8.83
C GLY A 87 -10.11 6.31 9.23
N VAL A 88 -8.91 5.75 9.02
CA VAL A 88 -8.48 4.47 9.60
C VAL A 88 -7.81 4.73 10.95
N PRO A 89 -8.24 4.10 12.05
CA PRO A 89 -7.55 4.22 13.34
C PRO A 89 -6.11 3.68 13.28
N LYS A 90 -5.18 4.28 14.00
CA LYS A 90 -3.77 3.84 14.03
C LYS A 90 -3.63 2.40 14.53
N GLU A 91 -4.50 2.01 15.47
CA GLU A 91 -4.62 0.67 16.02
C GLU A 91 -5.14 -0.38 15.01
N ASP A 92 -5.57 0.02 13.83
CA ASP A 92 -5.99 -0.86 12.74
C ASP A 92 -4.99 -0.89 11.58
N ILE A 93 -3.86 -0.19 11.70
CA ILE A 93 -2.77 -0.19 10.72
C ILE A 93 -1.59 -0.94 11.31
N VAL A 94 -1.00 -1.86 10.56
CA VAL A 94 0.22 -2.58 10.92
C VAL A 94 1.30 -2.24 9.91
N LEU A 95 2.46 -1.78 10.40
CA LEU A 95 3.66 -1.61 9.56
C LEU A 95 4.30 -2.99 9.33
N GLY A 96 3.91 -3.65 8.26
CA GLY A 96 4.31 -5.03 7.94
C GLY A 96 5.81 -5.19 7.69
N PHE A 97 6.44 -4.20 7.07
CA PHE A 97 7.89 -4.15 6.84
C PHE A 97 8.71 -3.95 8.12
N GLN A 98 8.11 -3.48 9.20
CA GLN A 98 8.77 -3.44 10.50
C GLN A 98 8.78 -4.83 11.13
N SER A 99 9.92 -5.21 11.70
CA SER A 99 10.02 -6.51 12.39
C SER A 99 9.03 -6.57 13.56
N PRO A 100 8.51 -7.75 13.94
CA PRO A 100 7.52 -7.86 15.01
C PRO A 100 7.93 -7.18 16.32
N PHE A 101 9.22 -7.27 16.69
CA PHE A 101 9.76 -6.61 17.88
C PHE A 101 9.75 -5.08 17.75
N MET A 102 10.00 -4.54 16.57
CA MET A 102 10.08 -3.09 16.36
C MET A 102 8.71 -2.41 16.38
N ARG A 103 7.64 -3.12 16.02
CA ARG A 103 6.28 -2.56 15.94
C ARG A 103 5.78 -1.99 17.26
N GLN A 104 6.20 -2.56 18.40
CA GLN A 104 5.80 -2.07 19.73
C GLN A 104 6.31 -0.65 20.04
N PHE A 105 7.32 -0.17 19.31
CA PHE A 105 7.87 1.18 19.45
C PHE A 105 7.27 2.17 18.45
N THR A 106 6.32 1.71 17.64
CA THR A 106 5.56 2.56 16.73
C THR A 106 4.23 2.95 17.38
N GLU A 107 3.57 3.96 16.81
CA GLU A 107 2.22 4.36 17.24
C GLU A 107 1.10 3.54 16.57
N TYR A 108 1.47 2.51 15.79
CA TYR A 108 0.58 1.65 15.03
C TYR A 108 0.41 0.28 15.71
N ALA A 109 -0.46 -0.57 15.16
CA ALA A 109 -0.68 -1.91 15.69
C ALA A 109 0.51 -2.85 15.49
N VAL A 110 0.65 -3.81 16.41
CA VAL A 110 1.73 -4.82 16.40
C VAL A 110 1.41 -6.05 15.54
N GLY A 111 0.13 -6.28 15.26
CA GLY A 111 -0.41 -7.40 14.49
C GLY A 111 -1.93 -7.42 14.51
#